data_AF-Q7UP93-F1
#
_entry.id   AF-Q7UP93-F1
#
_cell.length_a   1.000
_cell.length_b   1.000
_cell.length_c   1.000
_cell.angle_alpha   90.00
_cell.angle_beta   90.00
_cell.angle_gamma   90.00
#
_symmetry.space_group_name_H-M   'P 1'
#
loop_
_entity.id
_entity.type
_entity.pdbx_description
1 polymer ?
#
loop_
_entity_poly.entity_id
_entity_poly.type
_entity_poly.pdbx_seq_one_letter_code
_entity_poly.pdbx_strand_id
1 'polypeptide(L)'
;MLEELKEEEIVNKIGGRFKLSTLIQKRLVQLNQGSRALVSVDTHDKMSIVLQEIVQDKIFLNMENEIETVDDLDAIVAASEAPELDPSDL
;
A
#
# COMPACT_ATOMS: atom_id res chain seq x y z
N MET A 1 -24.06 0.07 -10.44
CA MET A 1 -24.46 -0.71 -9.24
C MET A 1 -23.29 -1.48 -8.62
N LEU A 2 -22.45 -2.21 -9.37
CA LEU A 2 -21.24 -2.85 -8.79
C LEU A 2 -20.07 -1.88 -8.55
N GLU A 3 -19.90 -0.85 -9.38
CA GLU A 3 -18.80 0.13 -9.22
C GLU A 3 -18.96 1.01 -7.98
N GLU A 4 -20.17 1.50 -7.71
CA GLU A 4 -20.47 2.28 -6.49
C GLU A 4 -20.24 1.46 -5.21
N LEU A 5 -20.57 0.16 -5.22
CA LEU A 5 -20.31 -0.72 -4.08
C LEU A 5 -18.81 -0.91 -3.85
N LYS A 6 -18.02 -1.05 -4.93
CA LYS A 6 -16.55 -1.11 -4.82
C LYS A 6 -15.99 0.20 -4.23
N GLU A 7 -16.52 1.35 -4.64
CA GLU A 7 -16.11 2.64 -4.08
C GLU A 7 -16.41 2.72 -2.58
N GLU A 8 -17.62 2.35 -2.15
CA GLU A 8 -17.97 2.36 -0.73
C GLU A 8 -17.15 1.36 0.09
N GLU A 9 -16.91 0.15 -0.43
CA GLU A 9 -16.07 -0.86 0.22
C GLU A 9 -14.63 -0.37 0.40
N ILE A 10 -14.02 0.18 -0.64
CA ILE A 10 -12.66 0.73 -0.59
C ILE A 10 -12.59 1.91 0.40
N VAL A 11 -13.58 2.81 0.37
CA VAL A 11 -13.66 3.95 1.29
C VAL A 11 -13.75 3.48 2.74
N ASN A 12 -14.60 2.48 3.03
CA ASN A 12 -14.76 1.92 4.36
C ASN A 12 -13.48 1.22 4.83
N LYS A 13 -12.80 0.51 3.93
CA LYS A 13 -11.55 -0.20 4.21
C LYS A 13 -10.40 0.73 4.61
N ILE A 14 -10.24 1.86 3.90
CA ILE A 14 -9.16 2.83 4.16
C ILE A 14 -9.48 3.74 5.36
N GLY A 15 -10.74 3.75 5.82
CA GLY A 15 -11.19 4.57 6.93
C GLY A 15 -11.65 5.98 6.52
N GLY A 16 -12.23 6.11 5.31
CA GLY A 16 -12.91 7.31 4.85
C GLY A 16 -12.35 7.92 3.57
N ARG A 17 -13.15 8.78 2.93
CA ARG A 17 -12.84 9.42 1.63
C ARG A 17 -11.58 10.29 1.68
N PHE A 18 -11.33 10.94 2.82
CA PHE A 18 -10.15 11.78 3.02
C PHE A 18 -8.86 10.96 2.98
N LYS A 19 -8.84 9.82 3.68
CA LYS A 19 -7.70 8.89 3.66
C LYS A 19 -7.53 8.26 2.27
N LEU A 20 -8.62 7.85 1.61
CA LEU A 20 -8.55 7.37 0.23
C LEU A 20 -7.92 8.41 -0.72
N SER A 21 -8.38 9.67 -0.67
CA SER A 21 -7.82 10.73 -1.50
C SER A 21 -6.34 10.97 -1.20
N THR A 22 -5.97 10.99 0.08
CA THR A 22 -4.58 11.15 0.53
C THR A 22 -3.69 10.01 0.01
N LEU A 23 -4.14 8.77 0.13
CA LEU A 23 -3.43 7.58 -0.36
C LEU A 23 -3.21 7.67 -1.87
N ILE A 24 -4.28 8.01 -2.62
CA ILE A 24 -4.20 8.16 -4.07
C ILE A 24 -3.17 9.24 -4.45
N GLN A 25 -3.29 10.42 -3.86
CA GLN A 25 -2.42 11.56 -4.18
C GLN A 25 -0.96 11.25 -3.87
N LYS A 26 -0.67 10.74 -2.67
CA LYS A 26 0.70 10.39 -2.28
C LYS A 26 1.28 9.29 -3.20
N ARG A 27 0.48 8.31 -3.61
CA ARG A 27 0.95 7.20 -4.45
C ARG A 27 1.23 7.65 -5.87
N LEU A 28 0.38 8.52 -6.42
CA LEU A 28 0.63 9.17 -7.70
C LEU A 28 1.94 9.96 -7.70
N VAL A 29 2.27 10.65 -6.59
CA VAL A 29 3.55 11.34 -6.44
C VAL A 29 4.72 10.33 -6.45
N GLN A 30 4.63 9.21 -5.73
CA GLN A 30 5.66 8.15 -5.75
C GLN A 30 5.86 7.56 -7.17
N LEU A 31 4.77 7.27 -7.88
CA LEU A 31 4.83 6.79 -9.28
C LEU A 31 5.35 7.87 -10.25
N ASN A 32 5.18 9.15 -9.94
CA ASN A 32 5.77 10.26 -10.69
C ASN A 32 7.27 10.41 -10.42
N GLN A 33 7.73 10.05 -9.22
CA GLN A 33 9.15 10.05 -8.85
C GLN A 33 9.91 8.81 -9.37
N GLY A 34 9.22 7.85 -10.00
CA GLY A 34 9.83 6.65 -10.57
C GLY A 34 9.74 5.41 -9.68
N SER A 35 8.90 5.42 -8.63
CA SER A 35 8.58 4.22 -7.86
C SER A 35 7.96 3.15 -8.78
N ARG A 36 8.28 1.87 -8.51
CA ARG A 36 7.70 0.74 -9.24
C ARG A 36 6.22 0.57 -8.91
N ALA A 37 5.44 0.17 -9.90
CA ALA A 37 4.09 -0.35 -9.67
C ALA A 37 4.20 -1.71 -8.96
N LEU A 38 3.38 -1.93 -7.94
CA LEU A 38 3.30 -3.19 -7.20
C LEU A 38 2.30 -4.16 -7.85
N VAL A 39 1.58 -3.69 -8.87
CA VAL A 39 0.63 -4.47 -9.66
C VAL A 39 1.15 -4.66 -11.08
N SER A 40 1.04 -5.88 -11.59
CA SER A 40 1.36 -6.20 -12.98
C SER A 40 0.14 -5.88 -13.85
N VAL A 41 0.08 -4.64 -14.33
CA VAL A 41 -1.01 -4.16 -15.18
C VAL A 41 -0.47 -3.66 -16.49
N ASP A 42 -1.12 -4.06 -17.59
CA ASP A 42 -0.77 -3.61 -18.93
C ASP A 42 -1.35 -2.21 -19.22
N THR A 43 -1.11 -1.27 -18.31
CA THR A 43 -1.52 0.13 -18.47
C THR A 43 -0.42 1.09 -18.06
N HIS A 44 -0.35 2.21 -18.80
CA HIS A 44 0.52 3.33 -18.49
C HIS A 44 -0.18 4.37 -17.61
N ASP A 45 -1.47 4.18 -17.35
CA ASP A 45 -2.23 5.08 -16.49
C ASP A 45 -1.91 4.84 -15.02
N LYS A 46 -1.22 5.82 -14.43
CA LYS A 46 -0.84 5.81 -13.02
C LYS A 46 -2.07 5.76 -12.11
N MET A 47 -3.19 6.38 -12.49
CA MET A 47 -4.40 6.35 -11.66
C MET A 47 -4.96 4.94 -11.56
N SER A 48 -5.08 4.24 -12.69
CA SER A 48 -5.47 2.83 -12.71
C SER A 48 -4.51 1.95 -11.91
N ILE A 49 -3.19 2.18 -11.99
CA ILE A 49 -2.21 1.43 -11.18
C ILE A 49 -2.51 1.60 -9.69
N VAL A 50 -2.67 2.85 -9.22
CA VAL A 50 -2.93 3.15 -7.81
C VAL A 50 -4.23 2.51 -7.33
N LEU A 51 -5.32 2.64 -8.11
CA LEU A 51 -6.59 2.03 -7.74
C LEU A 51 -6.49 0.51 -7.65
N GLN A 52 -5.73 -0.14 -8.55
CA GLN A 52 -5.51 -1.58 -8.48
C GLN A 52 -4.63 -1.99 -7.31
N GLU A 53 -3.63 -1.20 -6.94
CA GLU A 53 -2.83 -1.41 -5.73
C GLU A 53 -3.69 -1.35 -4.47
N ILE A 54 -4.64 -0.41 -4.42
CA ILE A 54 -5.61 -0.27 -3.33
C ILE A 54 -6.55 -1.47 -3.27
N VAL A 55 -7.12 -1.88 -4.41
CA VAL A 55 -8.05 -3.01 -4.49
C VAL A 55 -7.38 -4.33 -4.15
N GLN A 56 -6.10 -4.48 -4.48
CA GLN A 56 -5.29 -5.67 -4.16
C GLN A 56 -4.61 -5.59 -2.78
N ASP A 57 -4.93 -4.58 -1.96
CA ASP A 57 -4.37 -4.39 -0.61
C ASP A 57 -2.86 -4.28 -0.54
N LYS A 58 -2.21 -3.81 -1.61
CA LYS A 58 -0.74 -3.72 -1.67
C LYS A 58 -0.19 -2.44 -1.04
N ILE A 59 -1.02 -1.42 -0.91
CA ILE A 59 -0.67 -0.13 -0.33
C ILE A 59 -1.70 0.29 0.72
N PHE A 60 -1.23 0.93 1.77
CA PHE A 60 -2.07 1.46 2.85
C PHE A 60 -1.46 2.73 3.44
N LEU A 61 -2.27 3.47 4.20
CA LEU A 61 -1.80 4.61 5.00
C LEU A 61 -1.52 4.14 6.41
N ASN A 62 -0.31 4.39 6.90
CA ASN A 62 0.07 4.14 8.29
C ASN A 62 -0.52 5.21 9.25
N MET A 63 -0.22 5.11 10.54
CA MET A 63 -0.71 6.07 11.54
C MET A 63 -0.18 7.50 11.32
N GLU A 64 0.95 7.65 10.63
CA GLU A 64 1.58 8.93 10.26
C GLU A 64 1.07 9.47 8.91
N ASN A 65 0.10 8.79 8.30
CA ASN A 65 -0.44 9.04 6.96
C ASN A 65 0.60 8.88 5.85
N GLU A 66 1.68 8.15 6.07
CA GLU A 66 2.63 7.76 5.03
C GLU A 66 2.17 6.51 4.29
N ILE A 67 2.62 6.35 3.05
CA ILE A 67 2.29 5.17 2.26
C ILE A 67 3.25 4.06 2.67
N GLU A 68 2.69 2.99 3.18
CA GLU A 68 3.40 1.73 3.38
C GLU A 68 2.90 0.70 2.37
N THR A 69 3.80 -0.19 1.98
CA THR A 69 3.49 -1.32 1.12
C THR A 69 3.48 -2.59 1.97
N VAL A 70 2.73 -3.60 1.54
CA VAL A 70 2.71 -4.90 2.26
C VAL A 70 4.09 -5.54 2.26
N ASP A 71 4.84 -5.40 1.15
CA ASP A 71 6.22 -5.88 1.06
C ASP A 71 7.12 -5.24 2.15
N ASP A 72 6.92 -3.96 2.46
CA ASP A 72 7.68 -3.28 3.51
C ASP A 72 7.29 -3.76 4.91
N LEU A 73 5.99 -4.02 5.13
CA LEU A 73 5.50 -4.57 6.41
C LEU A 73 6.05 -5.97 6.66
N ASP A 74 6.02 -6.84 5.66
CA ASP A 74 6.59 -8.18 5.74
C ASP A 74 8.10 -8.14 6.00
N ALA A 75 8.81 -7.18 5.40
CA ALA A 75 10.24 -6.97 5.66
C ALA A 75 10.51 -6.52 7.11
N ILE A 76 9.68 -5.64 7.67
CA ILE A 76 9.79 -5.18 9.07
C ILE A 76 9.49 -6.34 10.03
N VAL A 77 8.44 -7.13 9.76
CA VAL A 77 8.09 -8.31 10.56
C VAL A 77 9.22 -9.34 10.51
N ALA A 78 9.74 -9.65 9.32
CA ALA A 78 10.86 -10.57 9.15
C ALA A 78 12.14 -10.07 9.84
N ALA A 79 12.40 -8.76 9.84
CA ALA A 79 13.51 -8.17 10.57
C ALA A 79 13.32 -8.26 12.11
N SER A 80 12.08 -8.19 12.60
CA SER A 80 11.76 -8.35 14.02
C SER A 80 11.79 -9.80 14.49
N GLU A 81 11.59 -10.76 13.59
CA GLU A 81 11.65 -12.20 13.86
C GLU A 81 13.05 -12.80 13.63
N ALA A 82 14.05 -11.99 13.27
CA ALA A 82 15.43 -12.45 13.24
C ALA A 82 15.80 -12.99 14.63
N PRO A 83 16.21 -14.27 14.75
CA PRO A 83 16.49 -14.86 16.05
C PRO A 83 17.57 -14.01 16.70
N GLU A 84 17.28 -13.48 17.89
CA GLU A 84 18.31 -13.00 18.79
C GLU A 84 19.34 -14.13 18.88
N LEU A 85 20.48 -13.95 18.21
CA LEU A 85 21.63 -14.83 18.39
C LEU A 85 22.00 -14.68 19.86
N ASP A 86 21.52 -15.62 20.68
CA ASP A 86 21.86 -15.66 22.09
C ASP A 86 23.39 -15.71 22.14
N PRO A 87 24.06 -14.76 22.80
CA PRO A 87 25.52 -14.77 22.93
C PRO A 87 26.07 -16.03 23.62
N SER A 88 25.21 -16.97 24.03
CA SER A 88 25.57 -18.31 24.50
C SER A 88 25.87 -19.35 23.39
N ASP A 89 25.61 -19.06 22.11
CA ASP A 89 25.87 -19.99 20.99
C ASP A 89 27.27 -19.85 20.34
N LEU A 90 28.18 -19.08 20.96
CA LEU A 90 29.61 -18.97 20.63
C LEU A 90 30.50 -19.54 21.74
#